data_AF-A0A1E1J866-F1
#
_entry.id   AF-A0A1E1J866-F1
#
_cell.length_a   1.000
_cell.length_b   1.000
_cell.length_c   1.000
_cell.angle_alpha   90.00
_cell.angle_beta   90.00
_cell.angle_gamma   90.00
#
_symmetry.space_group_name_H-M   'P 1'
#
loop_
_entity.id
_entity.type
_entity.pdbx_description
1 polymer ?
#
loop_
_entity_poly.entity_id
_entity_poly.type
_entity_poly.pdbx_seq_one_letter_code
_entity_poly.pdbx_strand_id
1 'polypeptide(L)'
;MRNNPSSPLPLHLSALLLLLTGIPAAGKSTFLAAAQRHVLQGDSTSRKVPLFGGRCQGRICSVLQLDKVLADLEAATAHKQHPVAPAGERKFSPLLWRQATRRLLELTQSALRTCITGTVDGDAREDAVVPMVFVEDNMHYRSMRERYYQMCRSLEREVYYAQTPHDSPTTSAQSRQPFIVLFELRFATPLAVCLARNARRGKPQEGAGKDQACESAWVPPPVICSMDALFDHCYARTDRVNPAAGEPCRLNPWQWTTTTQPWGLLVHATQAIEMDESWPAVLPETAASFFDVALQQSEAWDACQRQCQEIACTHLQRLREDEDIDEATRRRRAAETALSHAHRLDLQLRGIVHAFLSQRNHRKAHGTESVLSTPQGAALFRKSIAAAKQEAAQRFRVQLRQLGTEKNEPTDTIAVDLLGGSIDDLQELVVQEFQQRVLDLWRDAEVCVLPTSHTQ
;
A
#
# COMPACT_ATOMS: atom_id res chain seq x y z
N MET A 1 -46.12 0.79 -12.82
CA MET A 1 -45.39 1.52 -11.77
C MET A 1 -43.99 0.96 -11.70
N ARG A 2 -42.97 1.72 -12.11
CA ARG A 2 -41.56 1.32 -11.97
C ARG A 2 -41.20 1.56 -10.50
N ASN A 3 -40.80 0.51 -9.79
CA ASN A 3 -40.25 0.62 -8.46
C ASN A 3 -39.01 1.51 -8.55
N ASN A 4 -39.07 2.71 -7.97
CA ASN A 4 -37.87 3.48 -7.70
C ASN A 4 -36.98 2.62 -6.80
N PRO A 5 -35.70 2.41 -7.14
CA PRO A 5 -34.78 1.77 -6.21
C PRO A 5 -34.80 2.61 -4.94
N SER A 6 -35.17 1.96 -3.83
CA SER A 6 -35.06 2.47 -2.48
C SER A 6 -33.76 3.29 -2.36
N SER A 7 -33.89 4.56 -1.96
CA SER A 7 -32.76 5.42 -1.65
C SER A 7 -31.70 4.64 -0.86
N PRO A 8 -30.42 4.63 -1.30
CA PRO A 8 -29.39 3.86 -0.61
C PRO A 8 -29.34 4.28 0.85
N LEU A 9 -29.42 3.29 1.75
CA LEU A 9 -29.32 3.51 3.19
C LEU A 9 -28.06 4.35 3.47
N PRO A 10 -28.13 5.38 4.32
CA PRO A 10 -26.98 6.19 4.66
C PRO A 10 -25.94 5.31 5.36
N LEU A 11 -24.84 5.00 4.66
CA LEU A 11 -23.75 4.22 5.20
C LEU A 11 -23.04 5.06 6.27
N HIS A 12 -22.92 4.50 7.48
CA HIS A 12 -22.34 5.20 8.61
C HIS A 12 -20.81 5.12 8.58
N LEU A 13 -20.15 6.27 8.38
CA LEU A 13 -18.70 6.36 8.38
C LEU A 13 -18.17 6.31 9.83
N SER A 14 -17.58 5.19 10.22
CA SER A 14 -17.08 4.98 11.59
C SER A 14 -15.66 5.48 11.82
N ALA A 15 -14.81 5.51 10.79
CA ALA A 15 -13.47 6.07 10.90
C ALA A 15 -12.85 6.38 9.53
N LEU A 16 -11.89 7.31 9.53
CA LEU A 16 -10.94 7.54 8.45
C LEU A 16 -9.55 7.04 8.86
N LEU A 17 -8.96 6.14 8.10
CA LEU A 17 -7.55 5.77 8.22
C LEU A 17 -6.76 6.47 7.11
N LEU A 18 -5.79 7.29 7.49
CA LEU A 18 -4.91 8.03 6.57
C LEU A 18 -3.49 7.46 6.66
N LEU A 19 -3.06 6.78 5.58
CA LEU A 19 -1.71 6.24 5.44
C LEU A 19 -0.81 7.26 4.76
N LEU A 20 0.18 7.78 5.47
CA LEU A 20 1.16 8.72 4.90
C LEU A 20 2.33 7.92 4.38
N THR A 21 2.50 7.91 3.05
CA THR A 21 3.49 7.08 2.35
C THR A 21 4.46 7.96 1.58
N GLY A 22 5.67 7.45 1.33
CA GLY A 22 6.71 8.20 0.61
C GLY A 22 8.08 7.87 1.15
N ILE A 23 9.12 8.17 0.39
CA ILE A 23 10.50 7.88 0.78
C ILE A 23 10.96 8.69 2.02
N PRO A 24 12.07 8.31 2.67
CA PRO A 24 12.63 9.11 3.76
C PRO A 24 12.85 10.57 3.35
N ALA A 25 12.62 11.50 4.28
CA ALA A 25 12.71 12.95 4.06
C ALA A 25 11.70 13.55 3.05
N ALA A 26 10.68 12.80 2.63
CA ALA A 26 9.65 13.30 1.73
C ALA A 26 8.73 14.38 2.35
N GLY A 27 8.74 14.57 3.67
CA GLY A 27 7.98 15.61 4.39
C GLY A 27 6.80 15.10 5.22
N LYS A 28 6.65 13.77 5.38
CA LYS A 28 5.55 13.13 6.10
C LYS A 28 5.38 13.61 7.54
N SER A 29 6.44 13.50 8.35
CA SER A 29 6.41 13.88 9.77
C SER A 29 6.15 15.38 9.96
N THR A 30 6.72 16.21 9.09
CA THR A 30 6.50 17.66 9.10
C THR A 30 5.06 18.02 8.75
N PHE A 31 4.47 17.33 7.77
CA PHE A 31 3.05 17.47 7.46
C PHE A 31 2.18 17.04 8.64
N LEU A 32 2.48 15.93 9.33
CA LEU A 32 1.70 15.52 10.50
C LEU A 32 1.76 16.54 11.63
N ALA A 33 2.94 17.09 11.91
CA ALA A 33 3.09 18.15 12.90
C ALA A 33 2.28 19.40 12.51
N ALA A 34 2.26 19.75 11.22
CA ALA A 34 1.45 20.85 10.70
C ALA A 34 -0.06 20.54 10.76
N ALA A 35 -0.48 19.31 10.43
CA ALA A 35 -1.86 18.87 10.50
C ALA A 35 -2.40 18.90 11.93
N GLN A 36 -1.62 18.40 12.90
CA GLN A 36 -1.95 18.49 14.32
C GLN A 36 -2.08 19.95 14.77
N ARG A 37 -1.14 20.81 14.37
CA ARG A 37 -1.20 22.26 14.67
C ARG A 37 -2.44 22.91 14.06
N HIS A 38 -2.75 22.63 12.80
CA HIS A 38 -3.92 23.16 12.10
C HIS A 38 -5.22 22.80 12.83
N VAL A 39 -5.38 21.53 13.24
CA VAL A 39 -6.56 21.07 14.00
C VAL A 39 -6.62 21.70 15.40
N LEU A 40 -5.47 21.97 16.03
CA LEU A 40 -5.40 22.63 17.35
C LEU A 40 -5.62 24.15 17.29
N GLN A 41 -5.27 24.79 16.17
CA GLN A 41 -5.43 26.22 15.94
C GLN A 41 -6.82 26.59 15.42
N GLY A 42 -7.55 25.63 14.84
CA GLY A 42 -8.99 25.75 14.57
C GLY A 42 -9.82 25.91 15.84
N ASP A 43 -11.14 26.06 15.68
CA ASP A 43 -12.10 26.38 16.75
C ASP A 43 -11.77 25.68 18.08
N SER A 44 -11.18 26.46 19.00
CA SER A 44 -10.32 25.99 20.11
C SER A 44 -11.03 25.06 21.09
N THR A 45 -12.35 25.01 21.01
CA THR A 45 -13.24 24.26 21.89
C THR A 45 -13.54 22.85 21.36
N SER A 46 -13.54 22.63 20.04
CA SER A 46 -14.05 21.38 19.45
C SER A 46 -12.96 20.47 18.87
N ARG A 47 -11.80 21.02 18.44
CA ARG A 47 -10.74 20.28 17.73
C ARG A 47 -11.28 19.46 16.55
N LYS A 48 -12.28 20.01 15.86
CA LYS A 48 -12.91 19.42 14.68
C LYS A 48 -12.49 20.18 13.44
N VAL A 49 -12.42 19.48 12.32
CA VAL A 49 -12.22 20.08 11.00
C VAL A 49 -13.41 19.72 10.10
N PRO A 50 -13.93 20.66 9.29
CA PRO A 50 -14.92 20.29 8.29
C PRO A 50 -14.31 19.29 7.33
N LEU A 51 -15.10 18.33 6.85
CA LEU A 51 -14.72 17.38 5.82
C LEU A 51 -15.75 17.40 4.70
N PHE A 52 -15.31 17.12 3.47
CA PHE A 52 -16.18 16.82 2.33
C PHE A 52 -17.14 17.95 1.96
N GLY A 53 -16.66 19.20 1.99
CA GLY A 53 -17.47 20.38 1.74
C GLY A 53 -18.38 20.73 2.91
N GLY A 54 -17.94 20.42 4.14
CA GLY A 54 -18.71 20.62 5.37
C GLY A 54 -19.82 19.59 5.62
N ARG A 55 -19.85 18.48 4.86
CA ARG A 55 -20.86 17.41 5.02
C ARG A 55 -20.71 16.62 6.31
N CYS A 56 -19.51 16.58 6.89
CA CYS A 56 -19.29 16.05 8.23
C CYS A 56 -18.09 16.72 8.89
N GLN A 57 -17.84 16.37 10.15
CA GLN A 57 -16.73 16.90 10.94
C GLN A 57 -15.72 15.79 11.19
N GLY A 58 -14.43 16.06 11.01
CA GLY A 58 -13.33 15.17 11.30
C GLY A 58 -12.67 15.50 12.64
N ARG A 59 -12.16 14.50 13.35
CA ARG A 59 -11.32 14.69 14.55
C ARG A 59 -10.12 13.77 14.52
N ILE A 60 -8.91 14.30 14.67
CA ILE A 60 -7.70 13.49 14.81
C ILE A 60 -7.73 12.78 16.18
N CYS A 61 -7.93 11.47 16.17
CA CYS A 61 -7.95 10.64 17.36
C CYS A 61 -6.59 10.02 17.68
N SER A 62 -5.80 9.72 16.65
CA SER A 62 -4.50 9.08 16.82
C SER A 62 -3.53 9.44 15.68
N VAL A 63 -2.26 9.61 16.03
CA VAL A 63 -1.15 9.80 15.10
C VAL A 63 -0.06 8.81 15.47
N LEU A 64 0.14 7.81 14.62
CA LEU A 64 1.03 6.68 14.85
C LEU A 64 2.20 6.76 13.87
N GLN A 65 3.43 6.82 14.38
CA GLN A 65 4.63 6.98 13.57
C GLN A 65 5.59 5.83 13.83
N LEU A 66 6.06 5.16 12.77
CA LEU A 66 6.98 4.02 12.91
C LEU A 66 8.25 4.39 13.68
N ASP A 67 8.81 5.57 13.43
CA ASP A 67 10.04 6.03 14.08
C ASP A 67 9.87 6.19 15.60
N LYS A 68 8.68 6.59 16.08
CA LYS A 68 8.37 6.64 17.51
C LYS A 68 8.28 5.24 18.11
N VAL A 69 7.58 4.32 17.43
CA VAL A 69 7.47 2.92 17.88
C VAL A 69 8.86 2.25 17.92
N LEU A 70 9.73 2.55 16.97
CA LEU A 70 11.13 2.09 16.97
C LEU A 70 11.87 2.63 18.20
N ALA A 71 11.81 3.93 18.45
CA ALA A 71 12.48 4.54 19.60
C ALA A 71 11.98 3.96 20.94
N ASP A 72 10.67 3.74 21.08
CA ASP A 72 10.07 3.15 22.27
C ASP A 72 10.57 1.71 22.51
N LEU A 73 10.65 0.90 21.44
CA LEU A 73 11.17 -0.48 21.53
C LEU A 73 12.68 -0.51 21.81
N GLU A 74 13.45 0.42 21.25
CA GLU A 74 14.88 0.58 21.56
C GLU A 74 15.08 0.90 23.05
N ALA A 75 14.33 1.89 23.56
CA ALA A 75 14.38 2.28 24.97
C ALA A 75 13.99 1.11 25.89
N ALA A 76 12.91 0.39 25.57
CA ALA A 76 12.47 -0.78 26.33
C ALA A 76 13.49 -1.93 26.34
N THR A 77 14.30 -2.06 25.29
CA THR A 77 15.35 -3.08 25.19
C THR A 77 16.62 -2.66 25.94
N ALA A 78 16.99 -1.38 25.87
CA ALA A 78 18.11 -0.81 26.61
C ALA A 78 17.93 -0.91 28.14
N HIS A 79 16.70 -0.79 28.65
CA HIS A 79 16.42 -1.00 30.07
C HIS A 79 16.65 -2.44 30.57
N LYS A 80 16.79 -3.42 29.67
CA LYS A 80 17.03 -4.84 30.02
C LYS A 80 18.50 -5.26 29.94
N GLN A 81 19.39 -4.42 29.40
CA GLN A 81 20.82 -4.74 29.23
C GLN A 81 21.69 -3.54 29.68
N HIS A 82 22.63 -3.79 30.61
CA HIS A 82 23.62 -2.81 31.12
C HIS A 82 24.50 -2.15 30.02
N PRO A 83 25.28 -1.10 30.39
CA PRO A 83 25.03 0.29 30.01
C PRO A 83 25.22 0.64 28.52
N VAL A 84 24.49 1.68 28.14
CA VAL A 84 24.44 2.42 26.88
C VAL A 84 25.76 2.46 26.11
N ALA A 85 25.85 1.67 25.03
CA ALA A 85 26.85 1.89 23.99
C ALA A 85 26.69 3.33 23.44
N PRO A 86 27.79 4.05 23.12
CA PRO A 86 27.73 5.44 22.70
C PRO A 86 26.80 5.62 21.50
N ALA A 87 26.03 6.71 21.51
CA ALA A 87 24.92 7.02 20.61
C ALA A 87 25.25 7.03 19.09
N GLY A 88 26.52 6.85 18.71
CA GLY A 88 27.01 6.91 17.33
C GLY A 88 26.87 5.64 16.50
N GLU A 89 26.64 4.46 17.11
CA GLU A 89 26.49 3.20 16.37
C GLU A 89 25.14 2.52 16.65
N ARG A 90 24.03 3.19 16.33
CA ARG A 90 22.74 2.50 16.24
C ARG A 90 22.74 1.57 15.03
N LYS A 91 23.17 0.32 15.23
CA LYS A 91 23.17 -0.71 14.17
C LYS A 91 21.73 -1.06 13.79
N PHE A 92 21.43 -1.02 12.50
CA PHE A 92 20.15 -1.46 11.97
C PHE A 92 19.87 -2.91 12.41
N SER A 93 18.72 -3.12 13.07
CA SER A 93 18.25 -4.44 13.48
C SER A 93 17.00 -4.82 12.69
N PRO A 94 17.09 -5.77 11.73
CA PRO A 94 15.92 -6.24 10.99
C PRO A 94 14.80 -6.79 11.90
N LEU A 95 15.18 -7.42 13.02
CA LEU A 95 14.23 -7.97 13.99
C LEU A 95 13.44 -6.85 14.68
N LEU A 96 14.12 -5.81 15.15
CA LEU A 96 13.50 -4.65 15.79
C LEU A 96 12.55 -3.94 14.83
N TRP A 97 12.95 -3.75 13.57
CA TRP A 97 12.10 -3.16 12.54
C TRP A 97 10.85 -3.99 12.27
N ARG A 98 10.97 -5.32 12.22
CA ARG A 98 9.80 -6.22 12.10
C ARG A 98 8.87 -6.10 13.30
N GLN A 99 9.42 -6.04 14.51
CA GLN A 99 8.64 -5.86 15.74
C GLN A 99 7.93 -4.50 15.75
N ALA A 100 8.62 -3.42 15.39
CA ALA A 100 8.05 -2.08 15.33
C ALA A 100 6.92 -1.99 14.29
N THR A 101 7.12 -2.57 13.10
CA THR A 101 6.09 -2.62 12.06
C THR A 101 4.84 -3.39 12.53
N ARG A 102 5.04 -4.54 13.19
CA ARG A 102 3.93 -5.32 13.76
C ARG A 102 3.21 -4.52 14.85
N ARG A 103 3.98 -3.89 15.75
CA ARG A 103 3.44 -3.08 16.84
C ARG A 103 2.66 -1.88 16.31
N LEU A 104 3.14 -1.22 15.27
CA LEU A 104 2.44 -0.12 14.60
C LEU A 104 1.08 -0.57 14.05
N LEU A 105 1.04 -1.75 13.41
CA LEU A 105 -0.20 -2.34 12.91
C LEU A 105 -1.18 -2.65 14.05
N GLU A 106 -0.71 -3.25 15.15
CA GLU A 106 -1.53 -3.52 16.35
C GLU A 106 -2.08 -2.24 16.99
N LEU A 107 -1.25 -1.20 17.12
CA LEU A 107 -1.67 0.11 17.64
C LEU A 107 -2.73 0.74 16.73
N THR A 108 -2.56 0.61 15.41
CA THR A 108 -3.55 1.10 14.44
C THR A 108 -4.86 0.35 14.58
N GLN A 109 -4.81 -0.98 14.68
CA GLN A 109 -5.98 -1.83 14.88
C GLN A 109 -6.73 -1.46 16.17
N SER A 110 -6.00 -1.27 17.28
CA SER A 110 -6.56 -0.85 18.55
C SER A 110 -7.22 0.52 18.46
N ALA A 111 -6.56 1.50 17.83
CA ALA A 111 -7.11 2.84 17.65
C ALA A 111 -8.41 2.81 16.84
N LEU A 112 -8.46 2.03 15.76
CA LEU A 112 -9.67 1.88 14.94
C LEU A 112 -10.80 1.17 15.68
N ARG A 113 -10.51 0.13 16.47
CA ARG A 113 -11.52 -0.51 17.33
C ARG A 113 -12.16 0.49 18.29
N THR A 114 -11.34 1.28 18.98
CA THR A 114 -11.82 2.35 19.87
C THR A 114 -12.69 3.37 19.12
N CYS A 115 -12.30 3.73 17.89
CA CYS A 115 -13.09 4.62 17.04
C CYS A 115 -14.45 4.01 16.69
N ILE A 116 -14.48 2.75 16.25
CA ILE A 116 -15.72 2.06 15.89
C ILE A 116 -16.67 1.98 17.10
N THR A 117 -16.20 1.49 18.25
CA THR A 117 -17.03 1.41 19.46
C THR A 117 -17.60 2.78 19.84
N GLY A 118 -16.76 3.82 19.87
CA GLY A 118 -17.20 5.17 20.18
C GLY A 118 -18.21 5.77 19.19
N THR A 119 -18.22 5.31 17.93
CA THR A 119 -19.21 5.73 16.93
C THR A 119 -20.49 4.92 16.96
N VAL A 120 -20.44 3.63 17.33
CA VAL A 120 -21.62 2.75 17.40
C VAL A 120 -22.50 3.12 18.59
N ASP A 121 -21.90 3.60 19.68
CA ASP A 121 -22.61 4.04 20.89
C ASP A 121 -23.18 5.47 20.80
N GLY A 122 -22.85 6.23 19.75
CA GLY A 122 -23.32 7.60 19.51
C GLY A 122 -24.49 7.67 18.53
N ASP A 123 -25.41 8.62 18.74
CA ASP A 123 -26.48 8.90 17.77
C ASP A 123 -25.87 9.45 16.46
N ALA A 124 -25.93 8.64 15.41
CA ALA A 124 -25.54 8.95 14.05
C ALA A 124 -26.42 10.08 13.46
N ARG A 125 -26.06 11.33 13.73
CA ARG A 125 -26.66 12.52 13.10
C ARG A 125 -25.80 13.01 11.93
N GLU A 126 -26.36 13.84 11.05
CA GLU A 126 -25.62 14.49 9.96
C GLU A 126 -24.43 15.34 10.46
N ASP A 127 -24.43 15.74 11.75
CA ASP A 127 -23.30 16.40 12.43
C ASP A 127 -22.27 15.42 13.04
N ALA A 128 -22.29 14.14 12.62
CA ALA A 128 -21.42 13.11 13.19
C ALA A 128 -19.94 13.47 13.03
N VAL A 129 -19.21 13.33 14.13
CA VAL A 129 -17.78 13.55 14.18
C VAL A 129 -17.08 12.26 13.80
N VAL A 130 -16.47 12.24 12.62
CA VAL A 130 -15.73 11.13 12.07
C VAL A 130 -14.31 11.10 12.66
N PRO A 131 -13.93 10.05 13.41
CA PRO A 131 -12.60 9.93 13.94
C PRO A 131 -11.58 9.63 12.84
N MET A 132 -10.42 10.29 12.90
CA MET A 132 -9.31 10.18 11.96
C MET A 132 -8.09 9.58 12.65
N VAL A 133 -7.53 8.54 12.05
CA VAL A 133 -6.31 7.87 12.48
C VAL A 133 -5.24 8.06 11.41
N PHE A 134 -4.12 8.67 11.78
CA PHE A 134 -2.99 8.88 10.89
C PHE A 134 -1.89 7.85 11.17
N VAL A 135 -1.37 7.22 10.11
CA VAL A 135 -0.26 6.27 10.20
C VAL A 135 0.87 6.72 9.28
N GLU A 136 2.04 6.99 9.83
CA GLU A 136 3.24 7.33 9.10
C GLU A 136 4.23 6.15 9.04
N ASP A 137 4.52 5.73 7.82
CA ASP A 137 5.60 4.80 7.47
C ASP A 137 6.00 5.08 6.01
N ASN A 138 7.18 4.64 5.58
CA ASN A 138 7.59 4.78 4.19
C ASN A 138 6.71 3.94 3.24
N MET A 139 6.25 2.76 3.68
CA MET A 139 5.35 1.85 2.97
C MET A 139 5.59 1.74 1.45
N HIS A 140 6.84 1.53 1.02
CA HIS A 140 7.21 1.59 -0.40
C HIS A 140 6.61 0.44 -1.25
N TYR A 141 6.36 -0.71 -0.63
CA TYR A 141 5.67 -1.83 -1.30
C TYR A 141 4.15 -1.74 -1.18
N ARG A 142 3.44 -2.09 -2.25
CA ARG A 142 1.97 -2.23 -2.25
C ARG A 142 1.47 -3.18 -1.17
N SER A 143 2.15 -4.30 -0.94
CA SER A 143 1.78 -5.27 0.08
C SER A 143 1.87 -4.73 1.51
N MET A 144 2.66 -3.67 1.76
CA MET A 144 2.68 -3.02 3.08
C MET A 144 1.38 -2.24 3.30
N ARG A 145 0.92 -1.51 2.28
CA ARG A 145 -0.33 -0.71 2.32
C ARG A 145 -1.56 -1.62 2.35
N GLU A 146 -1.54 -2.68 1.56
CA GLU A 146 -2.62 -3.67 1.49
C GLU A 146 -2.91 -4.33 2.85
N ARG A 147 -1.89 -4.53 3.70
CA ARG A 147 -2.11 -5.06 5.07
C ARG A 147 -3.04 -4.18 5.89
N TYR A 148 -2.95 -2.86 5.78
CA TYR A 148 -3.85 -1.94 6.48
C TYR A 148 -5.26 -2.01 5.92
N TYR A 149 -5.40 -2.14 4.60
CA TYR A 149 -6.71 -2.36 3.96
C TYR A 149 -7.36 -3.65 4.46
N GLN A 150 -6.62 -4.77 4.45
CA GLN A 150 -7.10 -6.06 4.94
C GLN A 150 -7.49 -5.98 6.43
N MET A 151 -6.67 -5.34 7.27
CA MET A 151 -6.99 -5.10 8.67
C MET A 151 -8.31 -4.32 8.83
N CYS A 152 -8.53 -3.24 8.06
CA CYS A 152 -9.79 -2.50 8.12
C CYS A 152 -10.98 -3.40 7.79
N ARG A 153 -10.87 -4.21 6.72
CA ARG A 153 -11.95 -5.14 6.34
C ARG A 153 -12.20 -6.21 7.40
N SER A 154 -11.15 -6.71 8.06
CA SER A 154 -11.27 -7.66 9.17
C SER A 154 -12.02 -7.05 10.35
N LEU A 155 -11.72 -5.81 10.73
CA LEU A 155 -12.40 -5.11 11.82
C LEU A 155 -13.89 -4.88 11.54
N GLU A 156 -14.24 -4.46 10.32
CA GLU A 156 -15.64 -4.28 9.92
C GLU A 156 -16.42 -5.59 10.01
N ARG A 157 -15.79 -6.70 9.60
CA ARG A 157 -16.38 -8.04 9.69
C ARG A 157 -16.56 -8.51 11.13
N GLU A 158 -15.58 -8.28 12.00
CA GLU A 158 -15.68 -8.61 13.43
C GLU A 158 -16.90 -7.94 14.07
N VAL A 159 -17.14 -6.66 13.75
CA VAL A 159 -18.28 -5.91 14.31
C VAL A 159 -19.60 -6.36 13.71
N TYR A 160 -19.64 -6.66 12.40
CA TYR A 160 -20.83 -7.21 11.76
C TYR A 160 -21.33 -8.48 12.47
N TYR A 161 -20.44 -9.45 12.71
CA TYR A 161 -20.83 -10.70 13.37
C TYR A 161 -21.18 -10.53 14.86
N ALA A 162 -20.58 -9.55 15.53
CA ALA A 162 -20.94 -9.23 16.91
C ALA A 162 -22.35 -8.60 17.04
N GLN A 163 -22.83 -7.94 15.99
CA GLN A 163 -24.12 -7.22 15.97
C GLN A 163 -25.31 -8.05 15.49
N THR A 164 -25.10 -9.29 15.02
CA THR A 164 -26.18 -10.21 14.65
C THR A 164 -26.49 -11.16 15.82
N PRO A 165 -27.37 -10.81 16.78
CA PRO A 165 -28.04 -11.82 17.57
C PRO A 165 -29.04 -12.56 16.67
N HIS A 166 -29.31 -13.82 17.02
CA HIS A 166 -30.12 -14.81 16.31
C HIS A 166 -31.56 -14.42 15.91
N ASP A 167 -32.00 -13.19 16.17
CA ASP A 167 -33.37 -12.73 15.89
C ASP A 167 -33.40 -11.87 14.63
N SER A 168 -34.00 -12.45 13.58
CA SER A 168 -34.38 -11.88 12.27
C SER A 168 -33.70 -10.55 11.87
N PRO A 169 -32.92 -10.50 10.77
CA PRO A 169 -32.31 -9.27 10.28
C PRO A 169 -33.40 -8.28 9.86
N THR A 170 -33.80 -7.41 10.78
CA THR A 170 -34.65 -6.28 10.49
C THR A 170 -33.84 -5.27 9.66
N THR A 171 -34.51 -4.57 8.74
CA THR A 171 -33.92 -3.57 7.84
C THR A 171 -33.19 -2.44 8.60
N SER A 172 -33.49 -2.22 9.89
CA SER A 172 -32.80 -1.27 10.76
C SER A 172 -31.40 -1.72 11.18
N ALA A 173 -31.15 -3.02 11.40
CA ALA A 173 -29.83 -3.53 11.79
C ALA A 173 -28.80 -3.44 10.64
N GLN A 174 -29.26 -3.58 9.39
CA GLN A 174 -28.40 -3.41 8.20
C GLN A 174 -27.94 -1.97 7.99
N SER A 175 -28.64 -0.98 8.54
CA SER A 175 -28.35 0.45 8.35
C SER A 175 -27.17 0.99 9.18
N ARG A 176 -26.66 0.21 10.14
CA ARG A 176 -25.61 0.66 11.10
C ARG A 176 -24.28 -0.08 10.99
N GLN A 177 -24.00 -0.69 9.84
CA GLN A 177 -22.68 -1.30 9.64
C GLN A 177 -21.58 -0.23 9.73
N PRO A 178 -20.56 -0.44 10.57
CA PRO A 178 -19.44 0.50 10.65
C PRO A 178 -18.59 0.38 9.39
N PHE A 179 -18.28 1.52 8.77
CA PHE A 179 -17.36 1.58 7.64
C PHE A 179 -16.10 2.36 7.99
N ILE A 180 -14.94 1.76 7.72
CA ILE A 180 -13.66 2.44 7.74
C ILE A 180 -13.33 2.85 6.30
N VAL A 181 -13.07 4.12 6.05
CA VAL A 181 -12.52 4.56 4.77
C VAL A 181 -11.01 4.69 4.90
N LEU A 182 -10.29 4.09 3.96
CA LEU A 182 -8.85 4.15 3.86
C LEU A 182 -8.45 5.19 2.80
N PHE A 183 -7.57 6.10 3.17
CA PHE A 183 -6.87 6.99 2.24
C PHE A 183 -5.37 6.74 2.29
N GLU A 184 -4.73 6.77 1.12
CA GLU A 184 -3.28 6.87 0.99
C GLU A 184 -2.93 8.32 0.65
N LEU A 185 -2.14 8.97 1.52
CA LEU A 185 -1.52 10.27 1.30
C LEU A 185 -0.08 10.05 0.85
N ARG A 186 0.17 10.14 -0.45
CA ARG A 186 1.47 9.84 -1.06
C ARG A 186 2.31 11.10 -1.22
N PHE A 187 3.45 11.16 -0.54
CA PHE A 187 4.43 12.23 -0.68
C PHE A 187 5.39 11.91 -1.82
N ALA A 188 5.06 12.39 -3.02
CA ALA A 188 5.85 12.27 -4.24
C ALA A 188 6.92 13.36 -4.34
N THR A 189 7.64 13.62 -3.25
CA THR A 189 8.76 14.56 -3.24
C THR A 189 9.93 13.99 -4.05
N PRO A 190 10.50 14.73 -5.02
CA PRO A 190 11.57 14.24 -5.87
C PRO A 190 12.76 13.68 -5.08
N LEU A 191 13.37 12.60 -5.57
CA LEU A 191 14.51 11.93 -4.91
C LEU A 191 15.64 12.91 -4.57
N ALA A 192 15.99 13.81 -5.49
CA ALA A 192 17.03 14.83 -5.28
C ALA A 192 16.73 15.72 -4.06
N VAL A 193 15.47 16.15 -3.90
CA VAL A 193 15.02 16.96 -2.77
C VAL A 193 15.07 16.15 -1.47
N CYS A 194 14.63 14.90 -1.51
CA CYS A 194 14.70 13.99 -0.35
C CYS A 194 16.16 13.76 0.09
N LEU A 195 17.08 13.55 -0.84
CA LEU A 195 18.51 13.39 -0.56
C LEU A 195 19.11 14.67 0.04
N ALA A 196 18.80 15.84 -0.52
CA ALA A 196 19.25 17.13 0.00
C ALA A 196 18.74 17.38 1.44
N ARG A 197 17.45 17.12 1.69
CA ARG A 197 16.85 17.21 3.04
C ARG A 197 17.50 16.23 4.01
N ASN A 198 17.75 14.99 3.58
CA ASN A 198 18.38 13.98 4.40
C ASN A 198 19.84 14.33 4.74
N ALA A 199 20.60 14.95 3.82
CA ALA A 199 21.96 15.42 4.08
C ALA A 199 22.01 16.47 5.20
N ARG A 200 20.98 17.32 5.31
CA ARG A 200 20.84 18.31 6.39
C ARG A 200 20.60 17.67 7.76
N ARG A 201 20.05 16.45 7.84
CA ARG A 201 19.81 15.71 9.10
C ARG A 201 21.09 15.15 9.73
N GLY A 202 22.12 14.90 8.91
CA GLY A 202 23.40 14.32 9.36
C GLY A 202 24.37 15.34 9.94
N LYS A 203 24.06 16.64 9.85
CA LYS A 203 24.86 17.72 10.43
C LYS A 203 24.18 18.16 11.72
N PRO A 204 24.72 17.87 12.92
CA PRO A 204 24.21 18.49 14.14
C PRO A 204 24.37 20.00 13.96
N GLN A 205 23.25 20.74 13.95
CA GLN A 205 23.33 22.19 14.02
C GLN A 205 23.90 22.54 15.41
N GLU A 206 25.10 23.13 15.42
CA GLU A 206 25.67 23.74 16.63
C GLU A 206 24.67 24.78 17.17
N GLY A 207 23.99 24.46 18.27
CA GLY A 207 23.03 25.35 18.93
C GLY A 207 21.59 24.85 19.04
N ALA A 208 21.20 23.75 18.37
CA ALA A 208 19.89 23.14 18.59
C ALA A 208 19.91 22.35 19.91
N GLY A 209 19.06 22.72 20.87
CA GLY A 209 18.97 22.07 22.17
C GLY A 209 18.79 20.55 22.05
N LYS A 210 19.35 19.80 23.02
CA LYS A 210 19.35 18.32 23.05
C LYS A 210 17.96 17.68 22.84
N ASP A 211 16.89 18.42 23.11
CA ASP A 211 15.51 17.93 23.03
C ASP A 211 14.89 18.02 21.62
N GLN A 212 15.48 18.75 20.68
CA GLN A 212 15.01 18.83 19.28
C GLN A 212 15.68 17.84 18.32
N ALA A 213 16.76 17.17 18.74
CA ALA A 213 17.58 16.31 17.88
C ALA A 213 17.00 14.90 17.64
N CYS A 214 15.79 14.59 18.13
CA CYS A 214 15.24 13.24 18.07
C CYS A 214 14.32 12.96 16.86
N GLU A 215 14.00 13.96 16.01
CA GLU A 215 12.81 13.83 15.16
C GLU A 215 13.01 13.15 13.79
N SER A 216 14.24 12.85 13.35
CA SER A 216 14.42 11.83 12.31
C SER A 216 15.87 11.38 12.19
N ALA A 217 16.11 10.08 12.30
CA ALA A 217 17.44 9.52 12.07
C ALA A 217 17.89 9.80 10.62
N TRP A 218 19.16 10.17 10.46
CA TRP A 218 19.80 10.21 9.15
C TRP A 218 19.74 8.82 8.50
N VAL A 219 19.37 8.75 7.22
CA VAL A 219 19.30 7.49 6.46
C VAL A 219 20.40 7.49 5.39
N PRO A 220 21.17 6.41 5.21
CA PRO A 220 22.19 6.37 4.17
C PRO A 220 21.60 6.64 2.76
N PRO A 221 22.20 7.53 1.94
CA PRO A 221 21.70 7.85 0.59
C PRO A 221 21.43 6.63 -0.31
N PRO A 222 22.29 5.57 -0.34
CA PRO A 222 22.01 4.38 -1.15
C PRO A 222 20.71 3.66 -0.75
N VAL A 223 20.34 3.72 0.54
CA VAL A 223 19.08 3.15 1.04
C VAL A 223 17.90 3.95 0.54
N ILE A 224 17.96 5.28 0.58
CA ILE A 224 16.90 6.16 0.06
C ILE A 224 16.70 5.91 -1.44
N CYS A 225 17.79 5.86 -2.22
CA CYS A 225 17.72 5.55 -3.65
C CYS A 225 17.11 4.17 -3.92
N SER A 226 17.46 3.16 -3.13
CA SER A 226 16.88 1.83 -3.23
C SER A 226 15.38 1.84 -2.93
N MET A 227 14.96 2.54 -1.87
CA MET A 227 13.54 2.67 -1.51
C MET A 227 12.74 3.42 -2.57
N ASP A 228 13.30 4.46 -3.19
CA ASP A 228 12.68 5.19 -4.30
C ASP A 228 12.50 4.32 -5.54
N ALA A 229 13.53 3.54 -5.91
CA ALA A 229 13.48 2.61 -7.03
C ALA A 229 12.45 1.47 -6.83
N LEU A 230 12.17 1.13 -5.56
CA LEU A 230 11.17 0.12 -5.17
C LEU A 230 9.79 0.73 -4.89
N PHE A 231 9.70 2.06 -4.81
CA PHE A 231 8.45 2.74 -4.53
C PHE A 231 7.51 2.50 -5.70
N ASP A 232 6.36 1.91 -5.42
CA ASP A 232 5.35 1.66 -6.44
C ASP A 232 4.70 3.00 -6.84
N HIS A 233 5.34 3.64 -7.80
CA HIS A 233 4.86 4.83 -8.51
C HIS A 233 3.66 4.41 -9.35
N CYS A 234 2.50 4.18 -8.70
CA CYS A 234 1.20 3.92 -9.34
C CYS A 234 0.68 5.12 -10.16
N TYR A 235 1.57 5.91 -10.77
CA TYR A 235 1.18 6.62 -11.96
C TYR A 235 0.90 5.51 -12.98
N ALA A 236 -0.38 5.23 -13.22
CA ALA A 236 -0.77 5.12 -14.61
C ALA A 236 -0.02 6.28 -15.27
N ARG A 237 0.84 6.00 -16.27
CA ARG A 237 1.12 7.02 -17.26
C ARG A 237 -0.26 7.60 -17.53
N THR A 238 -0.53 8.80 -17.00
CA THR A 238 -1.45 9.67 -17.67
C THR A 238 -0.89 9.60 -19.07
N ASP A 239 -1.62 8.92 -19.96
CA ASP A 239 -1.50 9.22 -21.36
C ASP A 239 -1.34 10.72 -21.41
N ARG A 240 -0.35 11.18 -22.15
CA ARG A 240 -0.08 12.59 -22.39
C ARG A 240 -1.38 13.21 -22.92
N VAL A 241 -2.34 13.48 -22.04
CA VAL A 241 -3.24 14.59 -22.12
C VAL A 241 -2.24 15.71 -22.00
N ASN A 242 -1.78 16.17 -23.17
CA ASN A 242 -1.02 17.39 -23.30
C ASN A 242 -1.66 18.36 -22.31
N PRO A 243 -1.01 18.72 -21.19
CA PRO A 243 -1.39 19.96 -20.56
C PRO A 243 -1.18 20.97 -21.68
N ALA A 244 -2.28 21.52 -22.20
CA ALA A 244 -2.20 22.54 -23.22
C ALA A 244 -1.13 23.53 -22.75
N ALA A 245 -0.09 23.71 -23.57
CA ALA A 245 1.06 24.50 -23.22
C ALA A 245 0.58 25.91 -22.87
N GLY A 246 0.52 26.25 -21.58
CA GLY A 246 0.21 27.60 -21.15
C GLY A 246 -0.66 27.77 -19.90
N GLU A 247 -1.39 26.76 -19.41
CA GLU A 247 -2.10 26.95 -18.14
C GLU A 247 -1.22 26.52 -16.95
N PRO A 248 -0.82 27.44 -16.05
CA PRO A 248 -0.15 27.07 -14.81
C PRO A 248 -1.06 26.13 -14.04
N CYS A 249 -0.57 24.92 -13.76
CA CYS A 249 -1.25 23.97 -12.89
C CYS A 249 -1.74 24.71 -11.64
N ARG A 250 -3.07 24.86 -11.52
CA ARG A 250 -3.68 25.58 -10.39
C ARG A 250 -3.13 25.02 -9.08
N LEU A 251 -2.46 25.92 -8.36
CA LEU A 251 -1.78 25.96 -7.05
C LEU A 251 -2.07 24.93 -5.93
N ASN A 252 -2.78 23.82 -6.15
CA ASN A 252 -3.00 22.82 -5.11
C ASN A 252 -1.87 21.78 -5.12
N PRO A 253 -1.07 21.69 -4.04
CA PRO A 253 0.01 20.71 -3.94
C PRO A 253 -0.53 19.28 -3.76
N TRP A 254 -1.80 19.13 -3.38
CA TRP A 254 -2.51 17.85 -3.23
C TRP A 254 -3.49 17.62 -4.37
N GLN A 255 -3.41 16.45 -5.01
CA GLN A 255 -4.31 16.04 -6.09
C GLN A 255 -4.98 14.71 -5.77
N TRP A 256 -6.31 14.68 -5.90
CA TRP A 256 -7.08 13.44 -5.88
C TRP A 256 -6.86 12.69 -7.20
N THR A 257 -6.49 11.42 -7.13
CA THR A 257 -6.18 10.62 -8.33
C THR A 257 -7.19 9.50 -8.53
N THR A 258 -7.62 9.30 -9.77
CA THR A 258 -8.39 8.11 -10.15
C THR A 258 -7.49 6.89 -10.06
N THR A 259 -7.90 5.89 -9.29
CA THR A 259 -7.07 4.73 -9.00
C THR A 259 -7.88 3.45 -9.15
N THR A 260 -7.23 2.36 -9.57
CA THR A 260 -7.82 1.00 -9.52
C THR A 260 -7.64 0.36 -8.14
N GLN A 261 -7.03 1.07 -7.18
CA GLN A 261 -6.92 0.58 -5.81
C GLN A 261 -8.29 0.65 -5.12
N PRO A 262 -8.58 -0.27 -4.19
CA PRO A 262 -9.83 -0.26 -3.45
C PRO A 262 -9.84 0.78 -2.32
N TRP A 263 -8.94 1.77 -2.33
CA TRP A 263 -8.83 2.87 -1.37
C TRP A 263 -8.48 4.18 -2.10
N GLY A 264 -8.88 5.31 -1.52
CA GLY A 264 -8.62 6.63 -2.09
C GLY A 264 -7.13 6.98 -2.08
N LEU A 265 -6.65 7.67 -3.12
CA LEU A 265 -5.25 8.09 -3.25
C LEU A 265 -5.16 9.60 -3.49
N LEU A 266 -4.51 10.29 -2.54
CA LEU A 266 -4.12 11.68 -2.66
C LEU A 266 -2.60 11.77 -2.83
N VAL A 267 -2.16 12.57 -3.80
CA VAL A 267 -0.75 12.73 -4.10
C VAL A 267 -0.31 14.15 -3.79
N HIS A 268 0.74 14.28 -2.99
CA HIS A 268 1.47 15.52 -2.76
C HIS A 268 2.76 15.54 -3.56
N ALA A 269 2.81 16.37 -4.59
CA ALA A 269 4.03 16.61 -5.34
C ALA A 269 4.58 17.98 -4.93
N THR A 270 5.77 17.98 -4.32
CA THR A 270 6.52 19.24 -4.23
C THR A 270 7.00 19.58 -5.63
N GLN A 271 6.54 20.70 -6.20
CA GLN A 271 7.08 21.16 -7.47
C GLN A 271 8.58 21.39 -7.26
N ALA A 272 9.40 20.72 -8.07
CA ALA A 272 10.84 20.93 -8.17
C ALA A 272 11.11 22.26 -8.89
N ILE A 273 10.52 23.36 -8.44
CA ILE A 273 11.04 24.66 -8.82
C ILE A 273 12.31 24.82 -8.00
N GLU A 274 13.41 25.14 -8.65
CA GLU A 274 14.69 25.58 -8.09
C GLU A 274 14.48 26.83 -7.23
N MET A 275 13.71 26.71 -6.15
CA MET A 275 13.41 27.80 -5.25
C MET A 275 14.51 27.82 -4.20
N ASP A 276 15.16 28.97 -4.18
CA ASP A 276 16.15 29.47 -3.25
C ASP A 276 15.95 28.94 -1.82
N GLU A 277 17.06 28.65 -1.11
CA GLU A 277 17.12 27.84 0.12
C GLU A 277 16.36 28.42 1.35
N SER A 278 15.59 29.49 1.19
CA SER A 278 15.15 30.41 2.23
C SER A 278 13.69 30.29 2.71
N TRP A 279 12.94 29.20 2.42
CA TRP A 279 11.51 29.15 2.79
C TRP A 279 11.06 27.89 3.56
N PRO A 280 10.90 28.01 4.90
CA PRO A 280 10.19 27.04 5.75
C PRO A 280 8.65 27.17 5.70
N ALA A 281 8.10 28.20 5.04
CA ALA A 281 6.69 28.59 5.17
C ALA A 281 5.67 27.71 4.42
N VAL A 282 6.11 26.88 3.47
CA VAL A 282 5.20 26.16 2.54
C VAL A 282 4.47 24.98 3.22
N LEU A 283 5.00 24.44 4.33
CA LEU A 283 4.48 23.21 4.94
C LEU A 283 3.23 23.40 5.83
N PRO A 284 3.11 24.44 6.68
CA PRO A 284 1.84 24.79 7.32
C PRO A 284 0.72 25.02 6.30
N GLU A 285 1.03 25.70 5.19
CA GLU A 285 0.10 25.91 4.08
C GLU A 285 -0.29 24.60 3.40
N THR A 286 0.61 23.61 3.35
CA THR A 286 0.33 22.29 2.78
C THR A 286 -0.69 21.49 3.61
N ALA A 287 -0.60 21.56 4.95
CA ALA A 287 -1.58 20.89 5.82
C ALA A 287 -2.93 21.59 5.77
N ALA A 288 -2.96 22.92 5.79
CA ALA A 288 -4.18 23.70 5.58
C ALA A 288 -4.81 23.37 4.21
N SER A 289 -4.03 23.40 3.12
CA SER A 289 -4.49 23.01 1.78
C SER A 289 -5.05 21.58 1.73
N PHE A 290 -4.48 20.63 2.47
CA PHE A 290 -5.05 19.29 2.56
C PHE A 290 -6.47 19.30 3.18
N PHE A 291 -6.66 19.96 4.32
CA PHE A 291 -7.97 20.01 4.99
C PHE A 291 -8.97 20.92 4.29
N ASP A 292 -8.54 22.12 3.91
CA ASP A 292 -9.38 23.20 3.37
C ASP A 292 -9.67 23.05 1.89
N VAL A 293 -8.84 22.31 1.15
CA VAL A 293 -9.00 22.12 -0.29
C VAL A 293 -9.20 20.66 -0.64
N ALA A 294 -8.21 19.80 -0.42
CA ALA A 294 -8.25 18.43 -0.92
C ALA A 294 -9.39 17.61 -0.32
N LEU A 295 -9.58 17.68 1.00
CA LEU A 295 -10.68 17.00 1.69
C LEU A 295 -12.04 17.70 1.54
N GLN A 296 -12.10 18.94 1.04
CA GLN A 296 -13.36 19.62 0.76
C GLN A 296 -13.92 19.33 -0.65
N GLN A 297 -13.15 18.66 -1.51
CA GLN A 297 -13.61 18.30 -2.86
C GLN A 297 -14.80 17.33 -2.79
N SER A 298 -15.86 17.64 -3.56
CA SER A 298 -17.04 16.77 -3.68
C SER A 298 -16.68 15.37 -4.20
N GLU A 299 -15.68 15.29 -5.06
CA GLU A 299 -15.18 14.06 -5.67
C GLU A 299 -14.61 13.10 -4.61
N ALA A 300 -13.98 13.63 -3.56
CA ALA A 300 -13.46 12.84 -2.45
C ALA A 300 -14.62 12.17 -1.69
N TRP A 301 -15.71 12.90 -1.46
CA TRP A 301 -16.92 12.34 -0.85
C TRP A 301 -17.58 11.28 -1.72
N ASP A 302 -17.75 11.58 -3.02
CA ASP A 302 -18.39 10.65 -3.95
C ASP A 302 -17.55 9.37 -4.13
N ALA A 303 -16.22 9.49 -4.07
CA ALA A 303 -15.33 8.33 -4.04
C ALA A 303 -15.47 7.53 -2.72
N CYS A 304 -15.56 8.20 -1.57
CA CYS A 304 -15.84 7.54 -0.29
C CYS A 304 -17.18 6.80 -0.31
N GLN A 305 -18.24 7.46 -0.77
CA GLN A 305 -19.56 6.85 -0.86
C GLN A 305 -19.56 5.64 -1.80
N ARG A 306 -18.96 5.76 -2.99
CA ARG A 306 -18.82 4.64 -3.92
C ARG A 306 -18.04 3.48 -3.32
N GLN A 307 -16.90 3.75 -2.68
CA GLN A 307 -16.10 2.72 -2.01
C GLN A 307 -16.90 2.04 -0.90
N CYS A 308 -17.61 2.81 -0.06
CA CYS A 308 -18.47 2.26 0.98
C CYS A 308 -19.60 1.41 0.38
N GLN A 309 -20.24 1.85 -0.70
CA GLN A 309 -21.31 1.12 -1.38
C GLN A 309 -20.79 -0.17 -2.04
N GLU A 310 -19.71 -0.10 -2.82
CA GLU A 310 -19.09 -1.25 -3.46
C GLU A 310 -18.67 -2.29 -2.44
N ILE A 311 -18.08 -1.85 -1.32
CA ILE A 311 -17.67 -2.75 -0.25
C ILE A 311 -18.89 -3.31 0.47
N ALA A 312 -19.91 -2.52 0.79
CA ALA A 312 -21.14 -3.01 1.41
C ALA A 312 -21.82 -4.07 0.53
N CYS A 313 -21.94 -3.81 -0.78
CA CYS A 313 -22.49 -4.76 -1.75
C CYS A 313 -21.64 -6.03 -1.84
N THR A 314 -20.32 -5.90 -2.00
CA THR A 314 -19.40 -7.05 -2.07
C THR A 314 -19.41 -7.84 -0.76
N HIS A 315 -19.52 -7.16 0.38
CA HIS A 315 -19.53 -7.77 1.70
C HIS A 315 -20.83 -8.53 1.93
N LEU A 316 -22.00 -7.94 1.65
CA LEU A 316 -23.28 -8.65 1.72
C LEU A 316 -23.32 -9.85 0.78
N GLN A 317 -22.73 -9.73 -0.42
CA GLN A 317 -22.63 -10.85 -1.35
C GLN A 317 -21.73 -11.96 -0.80
N ARG A 318 -20.52 -11.61 -0.30
CA ARG A 318 -19.60 -12.59 0.29
C ARG A 318 -20.16 -13.22 1.55
N LEU A 319 -20.88 -12.48 2.39
CA LEU A 319 -21.52 -13.04 3.58
C LEU A 319 -22.58 -14.07 3.22
N ARG A 320 -23.39 -13.80 2.18
CA ARG A 320 -24.34 -14.79 1.64
C ARG A 320 -23.63 -16.03 1.11
N GLU A 321 -22.50 -15.84 0.42
CA GLU A 321 -21.67 -16.96 -0.07
C GLU A 321 -20.91 -17.69 1.06
N ASP A 322 -20.56 -16.99 2.14
CA ASP A 322 -19.80 -17.49 3.29
C ASP A 322 -20.68 -18.18 4.34
N GLU A 323 -21.95 -17.79 4.49
CA GLU A 323 -22.93 -18.52 5.32
C GLU A 323 -23.14 -19.96 4.80
N ASP A 324 -22.92 -20.19 3.50
CA ASP A 324 -23.00 -21.51 2.86
C ASP A 324 -21.71 -22.35 2.98
N ILE A 325 -20.58 -21.76 3.41
CA ILE A 325 -19.27 -22.44 3.44
C ILE A 325 -18.68 -22.42 4.85
N ASP A 326 -18.76 -23.56 5.54
CA ASP A 326 -18.14 -23.78 6.85
C ASP A 326 -16.64 -23.40 6.87
N GLU A 327 -16.17 -22.78 7.96
CA GLU A 327 -14.80 -22.32 8.16
C GLU A 327 -13.78 -23.49 8.05
N ALA A 328 -14.18 -24.71 8.42
CA ALA A 328 -13.35 -25.89 8.18
C ALA A 328 -13.17 -26.19 6.68
N THR A 329 -14.23 -25.98 5.89
CA THR A 329 -14.19 -26.09 4.42
C THR A 329 -13.30 -25.00 3.82
N ARG A 330 -13.33 -23.78 4.37
CA ARG A 330 -12.45 -22.68 3.94
C ARG A 330 -10.97 -22.98 4.21
N ARG A 331 -10.63 -23.45 5.42
CA ARG A 331 -9.26 -23.85 5.76
C ARG A 331 -8.79 -25.04 4.93
N ARG A 332 -9.66 -26.00 4.67
CA ARG A 332 -9.39 -27.13 3.76
C ARG A 332 -9.08 -26.61 2.35
N ARG A 333 -9.92 -25.74 1.76
CA ARG A 333 -9.68 -25.16 0.43
C ARG A 333 -8.39 -24.34 0.36
N ALA A 334 -8.06 -23.59 1.41
CA ALA A 334 -6.80 -22.85 1.47
C ALA A 334 -5.58 -23.79 1.54
N ALA A 335 -5.67 -24.86 2.33
CA ALA A 335 -4.64 -25.91 2.40
C ALA A 335 -4.51 -26.65 1.06
N GLU A 336 -5.62 -27.00 0.42
CA GLU A 336 -5.66 -27.62 -0.92
C GLU A 336 -5.07 -26.68 -1.97
N THR A 337 -5.35 -25.38 -1.90
CA THR A 337 -4.76 -24.37 -2.80
C THR A 337 -3.25 -24.26 -2.58
N ALA A 338 -2.78 -24.27 -1.33
CA ALA A 338 -1.36 -24.25 -1.00
C ALA A 338 -0.64 -25.52 -1.48
N LEU A 339 -1.33 -26.66 -1.50
CA LEU A 339 -0.82 -27.93 -2.02
C LEU A 339 -1.05 -28.10 -3.54
N SER A 340 -1.71 -27.15 -4.20
CA SER A 340 -2.03 -27.27 -5.61
C SER A 340 -0.78 -27.18 -6.49
N HIS A 341 -0.75 -27.95 -7.58
CA HIS A 341 0.32 -27.88 -8.58
C HIS A 341 0.48 -26.46 -9.18
N ALA A 342 -0.61 -25.69 -9.26
CA ALA A 342 -0.55 -24.30 -9.71
C ALA A 342 0.24 -23.39 -8.74
N HIS A 343 0.13 -23.63 -7.43
CA HIS A 343 0.93 -22.92 -6.43
C HIS A 343 2.39 -23.34 -6.48
N ARG A 344 2.66 -24.66 -6.58
CA ARG A 344 4.02 -25.21 -6.73
C ARG A 344 4.73 -24.63 -7.96
N LEU A 345 4.04 -24.58 -9.10
CA LEU A 345 4.54 -23.94 -10.32
C LEU A 345 4.85 -22.46 -10.08
N ASP A 346 3.93 -21.67 -9.50
CA ASP A 346 4.17 -20.24 -9.25
C ASP A 346 5.42 -20.01 -8.39
N LEU A 347 5.65 -20.84 -7.37
CA LEU A 347 6.86 -20.80 -6.55
C LEU A 347 8.13 -21.12 -7.36
N GLN A 348 8.10 -22.13 -8.23
CA GLN A 348 9.23 -22.47 -9.10
C GLN A 348 9.55 -21.34 -10.09
N LEU A 349 8.53 -20.78 -10.75
CA LEU A 349 8.70 -19.64 -11.66
C LEU A 349 9.30 -18.43 -10.93
N ARG A 350 8.85 -18.15 -9.69
CA ARG A 350 9.46 -17.11 -8.84
C ARG A 350 10.92 -17.42 -8.50
N GLY A 351 11.23 -18.68 -8.19
CA GLY A 351 12.59 -19.16 -7.91
C GLY A 351 13.53 -18.90 -9.09
N ILE A 352 13.10 -19.23 -10.31
CA ILE A 352 13.85 -18.96 -11.54
C ILE A 352 14.11 -17.47 -11.70
N VAL A 353 13.07 -16.63 -11.63
CA VAL A 353 13.21 -15.18 -11.76
C VAL A 353 14.16 -14.62 -10.71
N HIS A 354 14.05 -15.07 -9.46
CA HIS A 354 14.90 -14.63 -8.38
C HIS A 354 16.38 -15.03 -8.61
N ALA A 355 16.64 -16.28 -9.00
CA ALA A 355 17.99 -16.75 -9.32
C ALA A 355 18.61 -15.94 -10.46
N PHE A 356 17.84 -15.67 -11.51
CA PHE A 356 18.27 -14.88 -12.67
C PHE A 356 18.60 -13.43 -12.31
N LEU A 357 17.71 -12.78 -11.56
CA LEU A 357 17.92 -11.40 -11.11
C LEU A 357 19.10 -11.30 -10.12
N SER A 358 19.30 -12.32 -9.28
CA SER A 358 20.44 -12.39 -8.35
C SER A 358 21.76 -12.53 -9.10
N GLN A 359 21.84 -13.43 -10.08
CA GLN A 359 23.03 -13.60 -10.93
C GLN A 359 23.39 -12.31 -11.69
N ARG A 360 22.37 -11.62 -12.22
CA ARG A 360 22.53 -10.30 -12.83
C ARG A 360 23.13 -9.28 -11.87
N ASN A 361 22.55 -9.16 -10.67
CA ASN A 361 23.02 -8.20 -9.68
C ASN A 361 24.47 -8.51 -9.27
N HIS A 362 24.84 -9.79 -9.21
CA HIS A 362 26.21 -10.21 -8.97
C HIS A 362 27.17 -9.80 -10.10
N ARG A 363 26.80 -10.00 -11.38
CA ARG A 363 27.61 -9.52 -12.52
C ARG A 363 27.77 -8.00 -12.52
N LYS A 364 26.70 -7.26 -12.18
CA LYS A 364 26.76 -5.79 -12.07
C LYS A 364 27.74 -5.34 -10.97
N ALA A 365 27.81 -6.06 -9.85
CA ALA A 365 28.75 -5.74 -8.76
C ALA A 365 30.22 -5.91 -9.17
N HIS A 366 30.51 -6.77 -10.15
CA HIS A 366 31.86 -7.03 -10.67
C HIS A 366 32.23 -6.15 -11.89
N GLY A 367 31.55 -5.02 -12.08
CA GLY A 367 31.94 -4.01 -13.06
C GLY A 367 31.67 -4.37 -14.52
N THR A 368 30.91 -5.42 -14.80
CA THR A 368 30.45 -5.68 -16.18
C THR A 368 29.31 -4.71 -16.50
N GLU A 369 29.62 -3.61 -17.19
CA GLU A 369 28.62 -2.64 -17.64
C GLU A 369 27.67 -3.28 -18.66
N SER A 370 26.52 -3.76 -18.17
CA SER A 370 25.41 -4.21 -19.00
C SER A 370 24.45 -3.04 -19.23
N VAL A 371 23.87 -2.94 -20.42
CA VAL A 371 22.98 -1.85 -20.85
C VAL A 371 21.65 -1.84 -20.08
N LEU A 372 21.30 -2.98 -19.52
CA LEU A 372 20.25 -3.12 -18.52
C LEU A 372 20.54 -2.33 -17.22
N SER A 373 21.69 -1.66 -17.10
CA SER A 373 22.04 -0.77 -15.99
C SER A 373 21.20 0.51 -15.96
N THR A 374 20.57 0.89 -17.08
CA THR A 374 19.60 1.98 -17.07
C THR A 374 18.33 1.57 -16.30
N PRO A 375 17.77 2.44 -15.45
CA PRO A 375 16.53 2.14 -14.73
C PRO A 375 15.37 1.76 -15.66
N GLN A 376 15.30 2.39 -16.84
CA GLN A 376 14.27 2.13 -17.84
C GLN A 376 14.42 0.75 -18.51
N GLY A 377 15.63 0.35 -18.90
CA GLY A 377 15.89 -0.98 -19.45
C GLY A 377 15.62 -2.08 -18.42
N ALA A 378 15.97 -1.85 -17.15
CA ALA A 378 15.65 -2.76 -16.06
C ALA A 378 14.13 -2.92 -15.85
N ALA A 379 13.37 -1.82 -15.91
CA ALA A 379 11.91 -1.85 -15.76
C ALA A 379 11.21 -2.59 -16.90
N LEU A 380 11.61 -2.32 -18.16
CA LEU A 380 11.07 -3.02 -19.34
C LEU A 380 11.35 -4.52 -19.27
N PHE A 381 12.59 -4.90 -18.92
CA PHE A 381 12.96 -6.30 -18.75
C PHE A 381 12.12 -7.02 -17.67
N ARG A 382 11.93 -6.38 -16.50
CA ARG A 382 11.06 -6.92 -15.44
C ARG A 382 9.60 -7.07 -15.90
N LYS A 383 9.10 -6.12 -16.69
CA LYS A 383 7.75 -6.19 -17.28
C LYS A 383 7.62 -7.37 -18.23
N SER A 384 8.61 -7.60 -19.10
CA SER A 384 8.63 -8.75 -20.01
C SER A 384 8.68 -10.09 -19.26
N ILE A 385 9.48 -10.20 -18.20
CA ILE A 385 9.48 -11.38 -17.32
C ILE A 385 8.12 -11.60 -16.66
N ALA A 386 7.49 -10.54 -16.14
CA ALA A 386 6.18 -10.65 -15.50
C ALA A 386 5.10 -11.13 -16.49
N ALA A 387 5.13 -10.63 -17.73
CA ALA A 387 4.23 -11.09 -18.79
C ALA A 387 4.47 -12.56 -19.14
N ALA A 388 5.73 -12.97 -19.35
CA ALA A 388 6.07 -14.36 -19.63
C ALA A 388 5.66 -15.31 -18.48
N LYS A 389 5.78 -14.85 -17.22
CA LYS A 389 5.35 -15.62 -16.05
C LYS A 389 3.84 -15.81 -16.04
N GLN A 390 3.09 -14.75 -16.35
CA GLN A 390 1.62 -14.80 -16.41
C GLN A 390 1.15 -15.75 -17.52
N GLU A 391 1.81 -15.70 -18.69
CA GLU A 391 1.55 -16.60 -19.81
C GLU A 391 1.80 -18.06 -19.44
N ALA A 392 2.96 -18.38 -18.84
CA ALA A 392 3.30 -19.73 -18.39
C ALA A 392 2.27 -20.26 -17.37
N ALA A 393 1.89 -19.45 -16.38
CA ALA A 393 0.89 -19.82 -15.39
C ALA A 393 -0.50 -20.05 -16.03
N GLN A 394 -0.88 -19.23 -17.01
CA GLN A 394 -2.16 -19.38 -17.71
C GLN A 394 -2.16 -20.64 -18.59
N ARG A 395 -1.08 -20.90 -19.32
CA ARG A 395 -0.93 -22.10 -20.16
C ARG A 395 -1.03 -23.37 -19.32
N PHE A 396 -0.32 -23.43 -18.19
CA PHE A 396 -0.43 -24.54 -17.26
C PHE A 396 -1.87 -24.75 -16.76
N ARG A 397 -2.59 -23.68 -16.40
CA ARG A 397 -4.00 -23.77 -15.99
C ARG A 397 -4.94 -24.25 -17.10
N VAL A 398 -4.64 -23.97 -18.36
CA VAL A 398 -5.42 -24.47 -19.50
C VAL A 398 -5.14 -25.96 -19.72
N GLN A 399 -3.87 -26.35 -19.75
CA GLN A 399 -3.46 -27.74 -19.94
C GLN A 399 -3.91 -28.65 -18.78
N LEU A 400 -3.83 -28.16 -17.54
CA LEU A 400 -4.35 -28.87 -16.37
C LEU A 400 -5.86 -29.11 -16.46
N ARG A 401 -6.61 -28.15 -17.03
CA ARG A 401 -8.05 -28.31 -17.27
C ARG A 401 -8.33 -29.32 -18.38
N GLN A 402 -7.53 -29.32 -19.44
CA GLN A 402 -7.65 -30.28 -20.55
C GLN A 402 -7.39 -31.73 -20.09
N LEU A 403 -6.32 -31.94 -19.31
CA LEU A 403 -6.05 -33.22 -18.66
C LEU A 403 -7.20 -33.65 -17.73
N GLY A 404 -7.81 -32.68 -17.03
CA GLY A 404 -8.99 -32.92 -16.19
C GLY A 404 -10.24 -33.29 -16.98
N THR A 405 -10.41 -32.78 -18.21
CA THR A 405 -11.57 -33.10 -19.07
C THR A 405 -11.44 -34.45 -19.76
N GLU A 406 -10.24 -34.80 -20.24
CA GLU A 406 -9.94 -36.13 -20.81
C GLU A 406 -10.16 -37.25 -19.78
N LYS A 407 -9.93 -36.95 -18.50
CA LYS A 407 -10.16 -37.86 -17.37
C LYS A 407 -11.64 -38.17 -17.09
N ASN A 408 -12.57 -37.32 -17.51
CA ASN A 408 -14.00 -37.54 -17.29
C ASN A 408 -14.66 -38.41 -18.38
N GLU A 409 -13.89 -38.87 -19.37
CA GLU A 409 -14.32 -39.99 -20.22
C GLU A 409 -14.11 -41.32 -19.47
N PRO A 410 -15.13 -42.19 -19.38
CA PRO A 410 -15.09 -43.39 -18.57
C PRO A 410 -14.16 -44.43 -19.22
N THR A 411 -12.91 -44.45 -18.76
CA THR A 411 -11.92 -45.46 -19.16
C THR A 411 -11.52 -46.28 -17.94
N ASP A 412 -11.54 -47.60 -18.08
CA ASP A 412 -11.46 -48.60 -16.99
C ASP A 412 -10.28 -48.41 -16.02
N THR A 413 -10.63 -48.10 -14.78
CA THR A 413 -10.10 -48.50 -13.45
C THR A 413 -8.63 -48.86 -13.19
N ILE A 414 -7.62 -48.43 -13.97
CA ILE A 414 -6.19 -48.68 -13.65
C ILE A 414 -5.30 -47.40 -13.65
N ALA A 415 -5.84 -46.21 -13.91
CA ALA A 415 -5.01 -45.03 -14.26
C ALA A 415 -4.82 -43.96 -13.16
N VAL A 416 -4.71 -44.28 -11.85
CA VAL A 416 -4.52 -43.22 -10.83
C VAL A 416 -3.05 -42.86 -10.58
N ASP A 417 -2.13 -43.83 -10.60
CA ASP A 417 -0.69 -43.56 -10.33
C ASP A 417 0.07 -43.00 -11.54
N LEU A 418 -0.40 -43.24 -12.77
CA LEU A 418 0.17 -42.64 -13.99
C LEU A 418 -0.14 -41.14 -14.13
N LEU A 419 -1.11 -40.61 -13.37
CA LEU A 419 -1.55 -39.21 -13.43
C LEU A 419 -0.62 -38.25 -12.69
N GLY A 420 0.00 -38.70 -11.60
CA GLY A 420 0.99 -37.89 -10.87
C GLY A 420 2.19 -37.56 -11.76
N GLY A 421 2.63 -38.54 -12.57
CA GLY A 421 3.68 -38.34 -13.58
C GLY A 421 3.29 -37.30 -14.63
N SER A 422 2.11 -37.42 -15.24
CA SER A 422 1.64 -36.50 -16.29
C SER A 422 1.56 -35.03 -15.85
N ILE A 423 1.12 -34.75 -14.62
CA ILE A 423 1.03 -33.37 -14.11
C ILE A 423 2.42 -32.82 -13.75
N ASP A 424 3.29 -33.62 -13.14
CA ASP A 424 4.66 -33.21 -12.83
C ASP A 424 5.49 -33.01 -14.11
N ASP A 425 5.30 -33.85 -15.13
CA ASP A 425 5.91 -33.71 -16.46
C ASP A 425 5.44 -32.42 -17.15
N LEU A 426 4.13 -32.13 -17.08
CA LEU A 426 3.57 -30.88 -17.60
C LEU A 426 4.14 -29.66 -16.86
N GLN A 427 4.25 -29.75 -15.54
CA GLN A 427 4.82 -28.70 -14.72
C GLN A 427 6.29 -28.46 -15.07
N GLU A 428 7.08 -29.53 -15.21
CA GLU A 428 8.47 -29.47 -15.61
C GLU A 428 8.63 -28.85 -17.00
N LEU A 429 7.81 -29.26 -17.98
CA LEU A 429 7.82 -28.69 -19.32
C LEU A 429 7.57 -27.18 -19.29
N VAL A 430 6.55 -26.71 -18.57
CA VAL A 430 6.24 -25.27 -18.45
C VAL A 430 7.38 -24.51 -17.77
N VAL A 431 8.02 -25.11 -16.76
CA VAL A 431 9.17 -24.53 -16.07
C VAL A 431 10.38 -24.41 -17.02
N GLN A 432 10.68 -25.46 -17.80
CA GLN A 432 11.78 -25.46 -18.78
C GLN A 432 11.54 -24.43 -19.89
N GLU A 433 10.33 -24.38 -20.45
CA GLU A 433 9.95 -23.38 -21.46
C GLU A 433 10.06 -21.95 -20.91
N PHE A 434 9.59 -21.72 -19.68
CA PHE A 434 9.72 -20.41 -19.04
C PHE A 434 11.18 -20.03 -18.79
N GLN A 435 12.01 -20.96 -18.34
CA GLN A 435 13.45 -20.74 -18.16
C GLN A 435 14.11 -20.36 -19.48
N GLN A 436 13.80 -21.07 -20.57
CA GLN A 436 14.30 -20.74 -21.90
C GLN A 436 13.81 -19.36 -22.35
N ARG A 437 12.54 -19.03 -22.12
CA ARG A 437 11.99 -17.71 -22.46
C ARG A 437 12.68 -16.58 -21.71
N VAL A 438 13.01 -16.77 -20.43
CA VAL A 438 13.77 -15.79 -19.64
C VAL A 438 15.19 -15.62 -20.18
N LEU A 439 15.85 -16.72 -20.61
CA LEU A 439 17.15 -16.68 -21.27
C LEU A 439 17.09 -15.91 -22.60
N ASP A 440 16.05 -16.11 -23.40
CA ASP A 440 15.89 -15.41 -24.68
C ASP A 440 15.63 -13.91 -24.48
N LEU A 441 14.72 -13.57 -23.55
CA LEU A 441 14.49 -12.17 -23.16
C LEU A 441 15.77 -11.49 -22.66
N TRP A 442 16.65 -12.24 -22.02
CA TRP A 442 17.94 -11.75 -21.57
C TRP A 442 18.87 -11.47 -22.75
N ARG A 443 19.01 -12.42 -23.69
CA ARG A 443 19.84 -12.25 -24.90
C ARG A 443 19.33 -11.09 -25.76
N ASP A 444 18.02 -10.97 -25.94
CA ASP A 444 17.41 -9.88 -26.71
C ASP A 444 17.73 -8.51 -26.11
N ALA A 445 17.76 -8.44 -24.77
CA ALA A 445 18.13 -7.23 -24.05
C ALA A 445 19.63 -6.90 -24.16
N GLU A 446 20.50 -7.90 -24.41
CA GLU A 446 21.93 -7.69 -24.68
C GLU A 446 22.19 -7.32 -26.15
N VAL A 447 21.46 -7.89 -27.11
CA VAL A 447 21.67 -7.71 -28.55
C VAL A 447 21.17 -6.36 -29.08
N CYS A 448 20.11 -5.78 -28.50
CA CYS A 448 19.57 -4.46 -28.88
C CYS A 448 20.54 -3.27 -28.67
N VAL A 449 21.83 -3.53 -28.43
CA VAL A 449 22.81 -2.55 -27.97
C VAL A 449 24.16 -2.60 -28.69
N LEU A 450 24.33 -3.48 -29.68
CA LEU A 450 25.47 -3.28 -30.57
C LEU A 450 25.17 -2.04 -31.43
N PRO A 451 25.94 -0.94 -31.29
CA PRO A 451 25.76 0.21 -32.15
C PRO A 451 26.05 -0.24 -33.57
N THR A 452 25.25 0.23 -34.52
CA THR A 452 25.62 0.34 -35.93
C THR A 452 26.78 1.33 -36.09
N SER A 453 27.91 1.08 -35.43
CA SER A 453 29.18 1.74 -35.69
C SER A 453 29.92 0.92 -36.72
N HIS A 454 29.56 1.08 -38.00
CA HIS A 454 30.45 1.03 -39.16
C HIS A 454 29.64 1.23 -40.45
N THR A 455 29.60 2.46 -40.92
CA THR A 455 29.58 2.80 -42.36
C THR A 455 30.07 4.25 -42.49
N GLN A 456 31.40 4.38 -42.48
CA GLN A 456 32.11 5.40 -43.25
C GLN A 456 33.20 4.67 -44.03
#